data_AF-A0A0M0EKX8-F1
#
_entry.id   AF-A0A0M0EKX8-F1
#
_cell.length_a   1.000
_cell.length_b   1.000
_cell.length_c   1.000
_cell.angle_alpha   90.00
_cell.angle_beta   90.00
_cell.angle_gamma   90.00
#
_symmetry.space_group_name_H-M   'P 1'
#
loop_
_entity.id
_entity.type
_entity.pdbx_description
1 polymer ?
#
loop_
_entity_poly.entity_id
_entity_poly.type
_entity_poly.pdbx_seq_one_letter_code
_entity_poly.pdbx_strand_id
1 'polypeptide(L)'
;MKKLLITTALAALSCIGSARASALPGTCGHVQVASSQPRGDSALAGHGYDLVLAGGADQTFHATDISASGTGLGPQALRDMEDVASLVMLATLTGHHSQGCAQDYFVSAAIPIMDGLRAGRSYDLTWQGGLLTNGPTKLSFRRAHLHLAGARSDSAPATLTLETQGIGITGTHNTLLASALPQQATADASVPSDSLVPLAAAIAGHPPENVRVPLHVSSLNAQRGTMQITGNGDANLTGNTDASSATGHIQVQNLDAVIETLRNAGQTRASAALILAKLFGHKAAAGGTSWDVSWEGGVMTVNHIPLPIR
;
A
#
# COMPACT_ATOMS: atom_id res chain seq x y z
N MET A 1 -50.79 47.56 27.07
CA MET A 1 -50.43 47.00 25.75
C MET A 1 -49.07 47.56 25.33
N LYS A 2 -48.26 46.74 24.64
CA LYS A 2 -46.88 46.96 24.14
C LYS A 2 -45.73 46.88 25.17
N LYS A 3 -45.25 45.65 25.38
CA LYS A 3 -43.81 45.33 25.47
C LYS A 3 -43.57 43.96 24.80
N LEU A 4 -42.33 43.75 24.37
CA LEU A 4 -41.72 42.57 23.74
C LEU A 4 -41.80 42.49 22.21
N LEU A 5 -40.64 42.75 21.58
CA LEU A 5 -40.16 42.09 20.36
C LEU A 5 -38.69 42.50 20.12
N ILE A 6 -37.78 42.09 21.03
CA ILE A 6 -36.32 42.09 20.79
C ILE A 6 -35.72 40.91 21.55
N THR A 7 -35.93 39.66 21.10
CA THR A 7 -35.22 38.48 21.67
C THR A 7 -35.17 37.24 20.76
N THR A 8 -35.34 37.38 19.45
CA THR A 8 -35.34 36.20 18.55
C THR A 8 -34.59 36.45 17.25
N ALA A 9 -33.31 36.83 17.32
CA ALA A 9 -32.45 36.93 16.14
C ALA A 9 -31.00 36.45 16.35
N LEU A 10 -30.68 35.77 17.46
CA LEU A 10 -29.32 35.22 17.69
C LEU A 10 -29.27 33.68 17.81
N ALA A 11 -30.38 32.95 17.63
CA ALA A 11 -30.41 31.49 17.72
C ALA A 11 -30.41 30.77 16.34
N ALA A 12 -30.28 31.50 15.22
CA ALA A 12 -30.33 30.93 13.87
C ALA A 12 -28.96 30.77 13.19
N LEU A 13 -27.85 31.09 13.88
CA LEU A 13 -26.48 31.00 13.35
C LEU A 13 -25.67 29.79 13.87
N SER A 14 -26.27 28.95 14.72
CA SER A 14 -25.63 27.74 15.28
C SER A 14 -25.97 26.44 14.55
N CYS A 15 -26.67 26.50 13.41
CA CYS A 15 -27.01 25.33 12.59
C CYS A 15 -26.30 25.31 11.23
N ILE A 16 -25.12 25.94 11.12
CA ILE A 16 -24.16 25.54 10.08
C ILE A 16 -23.59 24.21 10.57
N GLY A 17 -24.34 23.13 10.31
CA GLY A 17 -23.80 21.80 10.42
C GLY A 17 -22.55 21.76 9.57
N SER A 18 -21.40 21.58 10.22
CA SER A 18 -20.18 21.17 9.54
C SER A 18 -20.59 20.04 8.61
N ALA A 19 -20.45 20.22 7.30
CA ALA A 19 -20.65 19.14 6.34
C ALA A 19 -19.75 18.00 6.82
N ARG A 20 -20.36 16.99 7.45
CA ARG A 20 -19.64 15.88 8.03
C ARG A 20 -19.04 15.12 6.86
N ALA A 21 -17.74 14.87 6.99
CA ALA A 21 -17.00 13.91 6.19
C ALA A 21 -17.88 12.69 5.87
N SER A 22 -17.90 12.24 4.61
CA SER A 22 -18.36 10.90 4.31
C SER A 22 -17.38 9.95 4.96
N ALA A 23 -17.69 9.52 6.19
CA ALA A 23 -16.84 8.61 6.94
C ALA A 23 -16.67 7.30 6.17
N LEU A 24 -15.50 6.67 6.34
CA LEU A 24 -15.26 5.30 5.88
C LEU A 24 -16.47 4.43 6.27
N PRO A 25 -17.14 3.75 5.30
CA PRO A 25 -18.28 2.91 5.62
C PRO A 25 -17.89 1.84 6.64
N GLY A 26 -18.73 1.63 7.66
CA GLY A 26 -18.46 0.64 8.71
C GLY A 26 -18.34 -0.80 8.21
N THR A 27 -18.79 -1.06 6.98
CA THR A 27 -18.61 -2.35 6.28
C THR A 27 -17.21 -2.52 5.68
N CYS A 28 -16.44 -1.45 5.55
CA CYS A 28 -15.03 -1.43 5.16
C CYS A 28 -14.13 -1.55 6.40
N GLY A 29 -14.42 -0.74 7.41
CA GLY A 29 -13.66 -0.68 8.65
C GLY A 29 -14.06 0.52 9.49
N HIS A 30 -13.33 0.72 10.57
CA HIS A 30 -13.51 1.85 11.46
C HIS A 30 -12.18 2.61 11.59
N VAL A 31 -12.22 3.91 11.35
CA VAL A 31 -11.08 4.81 11.53
C VAL A 31 -11.31 5.70 12.73
N GLN A 32 -10.31 5.80 13.59
CA GLN A 32 -10.23 6.79 14.65
C GLN A 32 -8.95 7.59 14.46
N VAL A 33 -9.03 8.92 14.58
CA VAL A 33 -7.85 9.78 14.58
C VAL A 33 -7.92 10.68 15.79
N ALA A 34 -6.89 10.63 16.64
CA ALA A 34 -6.88 11.35 17.91
C ALA A 34 -6.93 12.87 17.70
N SER A 35 -6.21 13.38 16.69
CA SER A 35 -6.35 14.76 16.24
C SER A 35 -6.05 14.90 14.75
N SER A 36 -6.72 15.82 14.08
CA SER A 36 -6.49 16.12 12.67
C SER A 36 -6.56 17.63 12.46
N GLN A 37 -5.59 18.17 11.73
CA GLN A 37 -5.47 19.59 11.46
C GLN A 37 -5.13 19.83 9.99
N PRO A 38 -6.00 20.55 9.25
CA PRO A 38 -5.65 21.07 7.93
C PRO A 38 -4.46 22.03 8.01
N ARG A 39 -3.54 21.93 7.05
CA ARG A 39 -2.40 22.84 6.89
C ARG A 39 -2.56 23.60 5.57
N GLY A 40 -3.25 24.74 5.62
CA GLY A 40 -3.70 25.43 4.41
C GLY A 40 -4.76 24.61 3.66
N ASP A 41 -4.91 24.86 2.36
CA ASP A 41 -6.00 24.29 1.56
C ASP A 41 -5.66 22.95 0.89
N SER A 42 -4.40 22.51 0.98
CA SER A 42 -3.87 21.39 0.19
C SER A 42 -3.08 20.38 1.02
N ALA A 43 -3.17 20.44 2.35
CA ALA A 43 -2.51 19.47 3.21
C ALA A 43 -3.33 19.18 4.47
N LEU A 44 -3.20 17.96 4.95
CA LEU A 44 -3.83 17.44 6.16
C LEU A 44 -2.76 16.72 6.98
N ALA A 45 -2.76 16.96 8.29
CA ALA A 45 -1.90 16.23 9.22
C ALA A 45 -2.77 15.65 10.33
N GLY A 46 -2.56 14.38 10.67
CA GLY A 46 -3.22 13.68 11.74
C GLY A 46 -2.22 13.06 12.71
N HIS A 47 -2.63 12.93 13.97
CA HIS A 47 -1.90 12.24 15.02
C HIS A 47 -2.78 11.15 15.63
N GLY A 48 -2.17 10.00 15.93
CA GLY A 48 -2.85 8.82 16.48
C GLY A 48 -3.92 8.29 15.52
N TYR A 49 -3.49 7.81 14.36
CA TYR A 49 -4.37 7.20 13.35
C TYR A 49 -4.51 5.71 13.64
N ASP A 50 -5.75 5.25 13.82
CA ASP A 50 -6.09 3.86 14.07
C ASP A 50 -7.16 3.41 13.05
N LEU A 51 -6.89 2.33 12.35
CA LEU A 51 -7.80 1.65 11.44
C LEU A 51 -8.01 0.22 11.91
N VAL A 52 -9.26 -0.21 11.98
CA VAL A 52 -9.65 -1.61 12.23
C VAL A 52 -10.46 -2.11 11.04
N LEU A 53 -10.07 -3.25 10.47
CA LEU A 53 -10.77 -3.85 9.33
C LEU A 53 -12.14 -4.41 9.77
N ALA A 54 -13.18 -4.18 8.97
CA ALA A 54 -14.48 -4.77 9.25
C ALA A 54 -14.42 -6.31 9.17
N GLY A 55 -14.95 -6.99 10.19
CA GLY A 55 -14.93 -8.45 10.28
C GLY A 55 -13.60 -9.06 10.76
N GLY A 56 -12.56 -8.25 10.98
CA GLY A 56 -11.24 -8.69 11.44
C GLY A 56 -10.78 -7.90 12.67
N ALA A 57 -11.28 -8.26 13.87
CA ALA A 57 -10.94 -7.54 15.10
C ALA A 57 -9.43 -7.54 15.42
N ASP A 58 -8.69 -8.54 14.92
CA ASP A 58 -7.25 -8.67 15.11
C ASP A 58 -6.43 -8.09 13.93
N GLN A 59 -7.10 -7.39 13.01
CA GLN A 59 -6.51 -6.78 11.82
C GLN A 59 -6.60 -5.27 11.93
N THR A 60 -5.51 -4.69 12.40
CA THR A 60 -5.45 -3.27 12.73
C THR A 60 -4.26 -2.63 12.07
N PHE A 61 -4.39 -1.36 11.74
CA PHE A 61 -3.27 -0.51 11.36
C PHE A 61 -3.26 0.74 12.24
N HIS A 62 -2.15 0.96 12.93
CA HIS A 62 -1.87 2.15 13.69
C HIS A 62 -0.76 2.95 13.01
N ALA A 63 -0.86 4.28 13.00
CA ALA A 63 0.25 5.18 12.71
C ALA A 63 0.29 6.29 13.76
N THR A 64 1.49 6.59 14.27
CA THR A 64 1.69 7.70 15.22
C THR A 64 1.31 9.02 14.58
N ASP A 65 1.79 9.27 13.36
CA ASP A 65 1.40 10.43 12.56
C ASP A 65 1.07 10.00 11.13
N ILE A 66 0.13 10.72 10.53
CA ILE A 66 -0.25 10.59 9.13
C ILE A 66 -0.31 11.99 8.51
N SER A 67 0.15 12.14 7.28
CA SER A 67 0.01 13.39 6.57
C SER A 67 -0.23 13.18 5.10
N ALA A 68 -1.21 13.89 4.57
CA ALA A 68 -1.55 13.93 3.16
C ALA A 68 -1.35 15.34 2.59
N SER A 69 -0.86 15.45 1.36
CA SER A 69 -0.84 16.72 0.63
C SER A 69 -1.14 16.54 -0.85
N GLY A 70 -1.77 17.55 -1.43
CA GLY A 70 -2.28 17.49 -2.79
C GLY A 70 -2.89 18.81 -3.24
N THR A 71 -2.30 19.45 -4.25
CA THR A 71 -2.89 20.70 -4.78
C THR A 71 -4.29 20.43 -5.32
N GLY A 72 -5.26 21.26 -4.93
CA GLY A 72 -6.65 21.16 -5.40
C GLY A 72 -7.45 19.98 -4.84
N LEU A 73 -6.95 19.29 -3.81
CA LEU A 73 -7.76 18.44 -2.93
C LEU A 73 -8.06 19.21 -1.65
N GLY A 74 -9.35 19.35 -1.34
CA GLY A 74 -9.76 19.89 -0.04
C GLY A 74 -9.51 18.91 1.10
N PRO A 75 -9.63 19.35 2.37
CA PRO A 75 -9.35 18.53 3.55
C PRO A 75 -10.10 17.19 3.58
N GLN A 76 -11.34 17.16 3.08
CA GLN A 76 -12.12 15.92 3.01
C GLN A 76 -11.52 14.90 2.04
N ALA A 77 -11.17 15.32 0.82
CA ALA A 77 -10.59 14.40 -0.16
C ALA A 77 -9.20 13.91 0.26
N LEU A 78 -8.44 14.73 1.01
CA LEU A 78 -7.19 14.30 1.62
C LEU A 78 -7.42 13.25 2.72
N ARG A 79 -8.48 13.39 3.52
CA ARG A 79 -8.89 12.37 4.50
C ARG A 79 -9.32 11.07 3.81
N ASP A 80 -10.13 11.16 2.76
CA ASP A 80 -10.56 9.98 2.01
C ASP A 80 -9.36 9.25 1.37
N MET A 81 -8.35 10.00 0.91
CA MET A 81 -7.08 9.44 0.42
C MET A 81 -6.31 8.70 1.52
N GLU A 82 -6.20 9.28 2.72
CA GLU A 82 -5.58 8.64 3.89
C GLU A 82 -6.29 7.32 4.23
N ASP A 83 -7.62 7.32 4.30
CA ASP A 83 -8.43 6.18 4.70
C ASP A 83 -8.34 5.05 3.65
N VAL A 84 -8.52 5.35 2.36
CA VAL A 84 -8.45 4.37 1.27
C VAL A 84 -7.06 3.76 1.16
N ALA A 85 -6.00 4.57 1.17
CA ALA A 85 -4.64 4.06 1.04
C ALA A 85 -4.23 3.21 2.25
N SER A 86 -4.65 3.61 3.47
CA SER A 86 -4.41 2.83 4.69
C SER A 86 -5.15 1.49 4.67
N LEU A 87 -6.38 1.48 4.16
CA LEU A 87 -7.18 0.27 4.00
C LEU A 87 -6.58 -0.68 2.96
N VAL A 88 -6.15 -0.16 1.81
CA VAL A 88 -5.42 -0.92 0.79
C VAL A 88 -4.15 -1.52 1.40
N MET A 89 -3.35 -0.73 2.12
CA MET A 89 -2.12 -1.21 2.74
C MET A 89 -2.40 -2.34 3.74
N LEU A 90 -3.40 -2.18 4.61
CA LEU A 90 -3.80 -3.21 5.58
C LEU A 90 -4.29 -4.48 4.87
N ALA A 91 -5.16 -4.35 3.87
CA ALA A 91 -5.69 -5.49 3.14
C ALA A 91 -4.60 -6.26 2.39
N THR A 92 -3.71 -5.56 1.69
CA THR A 92 -2.62 -6.19 0.94
C THR A 92 -1.62 -6.90 1.85
N LEU A 93 -1.25 -6.31 2.98
CA LEU A 93 -0.24 -6.90 3.88
C LEU A 93 -0.80 -8.03 4.75
N THR A 94 -2.10 -8.05 5.00
CA THR A 94 -2.75 -9.13 5.74
C THR A 94 -3.29 -10.24 4.84
N GLY A 95 -3.47 -9.97 3.53
CA GLY A 95 -4.15 -10.88 2.61
C GLY A 95 -5.65 -10.98 2.87
N HIS A 96 -6.21 -10.07 3.68
CA HIS A 96 -7.63 -10.06 4.04
C HIS A 96 -8.30 -8.82 3.49
N HIS A 97 -9.31 -9.04 2.65
CA HIS A 97 -10.14 -7.99 2.09
C HIS A 97 -11.36 -7.77 3.00
N SER A 98 -11.82 -6.52 3.09
CA SER A 98 -13.07 -6.24 3.80
C SER A 98 -14.23 -6.95 3.08
N GLN A 99 -15.07 -7.67 3.83
CA GLN A 99 -16.14 -8.49 3.28
C GLN A 99 -17.37 -7.67 2.81
N GLY A 100 -17.38 -6.36 3.04
CA GLY A 100 -18.56 -5.52 2.77
C GLY A 100 -18.28 -4.10 2.32
N CYS A 101 -17.04 -3.73 1.99
CA CYS A 101 -16.81 -2.36 1.53
C CYS A 101 -17.48 -2.12 0.18
N ALA A 102 -18.32 -1.09 0.15
CA ALA A 102 -19.10 -0.77 -1.02
C ALA A 102 -18.20 -0.12 -2.08
N GLN A 103 -18.28 -0.63 -3.32
CA GLN A 103 -17.44 -0.20 -4.43
C GLN A 103 -17.62 1.30 -4.76
N ASP A 104 -18.83 1.81 -4.58
CA ASP A 104 -19.21 3.20 -4.80
C ASP A 104 -18.42 4.18 -3.91
N TYR A 105 -18.10 3.80 -2.67
CA TYR A 105 -17.25 4.58 -1.79
C TYR A 105 -15.84 4.75 -2.36
N PHE A 106 -15.17 3.66 -2.77
CA PHE A 106 -13.83 3.74 -3.35
C PHE A 106 -13.80 4.55 -4.63
N VAL A 107 -14.80 4.36 -5.49
CA VAL A 107 -14.94 5.13 -6.73
C VAL A 107 -15.07 6.61 -6.40
N SER A 108 -15.94 6.97 -5.46
CA SER A 108 -16.17 8.37 -5.06
C SER A 108 -14.94 9.01 -4.42
N ALA A 109 -14.25 8.30 -3.54
CA ALA A 109 -13.03 8.76 -2.88
C ALA A 109 -11.86 8.93 -3.87
N ALA A 110 -11.77 8.08 -4.90
CA ALA A 110 -10.68 8.11 -5.86
C ALA A 110 -10.87 9.14 -6.99
N ILE A 111 -12.11 9.50 -7.37
CA ILE A 111 -12.39 10.44 -8.48
C ILE A 111 -11.58 11.76 -8.37
N PRO A 112 -11.57 12.49 -7.24
CA PRO A 112 -10.85 13.76 -7.13
C PRO A 112 -9.34 13.61 -7.32
N ILE A 113 -8.77 12.52 -6.80
CA ILE A 113 -7.36 12.17 -6.95
C ILE A 113 -7.09 11.97 -8.44
N MET A 114 -7.91 11.15 -9.10
CA MET A 114 -7.75 10.81 -10.50
C MET A 114 -7.84 11.99 -11.45
N ASP A 115 -8.83 12.85 -11.27
CA ASP A 115 -8.99 14.03 -12.10
C ASP A 115 -7.79 14.97 -11.96
N GLY A 116 -7.22 15.09 -10.77
CA GLY A 116 -5.99 15.84 -10.60
C GLY A 116 -4.75 15.15 -11.18
N LEU A 117 -4.62 13.82 -11.10
CA LEU A 117 -3.53 13.10 -11.80
C LEU A 117 -3.60 13.35 -13.31
N ARG A 118 -4.80 13.26 -13.92
CA ARG A 118 -5.00 13.60 -15.35
C ARG A 118 -4.69 15.07 -15.66
N ALA A 119 -4.93 15.96 -14.70
CA ALA A 119 -4.53 17.37 -14.79
C ALA A 119 -3.02 17.61 -14.54
N GLY A 120 -2.23 16.55 -14.36
CA GLY A 120 -0.78 16.60 -14.10
C GLY A 120 -0.41 17.06 -12.69
N ARG A 121 -1.27 16.80 -11.71
CA ARG A 121 -0.98 17.08 -10.29
C ARG A 121 -0.29 15.90 -9.63
N SER A 122 0.24 16.13 -8.44
CA SER A 122 0.85 15.11 -7.58
C SER A 122 0.26 15.14 -6.18
N TYR A 123 0.36 13.98 -5.52
CA TYR A 123 -0.14 13.72 -4.19
C TYR A 123 0.90 12.97 -3.36
N ASP A 124 0.98 13.32 -2.10
CA ASP A 124 1.88 12.70 -1.14
C ASP A 124 1.10 12.23 0.07
N LEU A 125 1.39 11.02 0.52
CA LEU A 125 0.85 10.43 1.73
C LEU A 125 1.98 9.81 2.53
N THR A 126 2.14 10.22 3.78
CA THR A 126 3.19 9.71 4.67
C THR A 126 2.56 9.16 5.95
N TRP A 127 2.98 7.97 6.34
CA TRP A 127 2.72 7.37 7.65
C TRP A 127 4.02 7.31 8.44
N GLN A 128 3.98 7.68 9.72
CA GLN A 128 5.09 7.59 10.67
C GLN A 128 4.73 6.68 11.83
N GLY A 129 5.70 5.89 12.30
CA GLY A 129 5.52 4.98 13.43
C GLY A 129 4.39 3.98 13.18
N GLY A 130 4.40 3.35 12.00
CA GLY A 130 3.35 2.43 11.58
C GLY A 130 3.46 1.07 12.27
N LEU A 131 2.32 0.50 12.63
CA LEU A 131 2.17 -0.83 13.20
C LEU A 131 0.92 -1.50 12.61
N LEU A 132 1.13 -2.52 11.78
CA LEU A 132 0.08 -3.43 11.34
C LEU A 132 0.08 -4.67 12.22
N THR A 133 -1.12 -5.08 12.65
CA THR A 133 -1.33 -6.32 13.40
C THR A 133 -2.19 -7.26 12.57
N ASN A 134 -1.82 -8.54 12.55
CA ASN A 134 -2.65 -9.63 12.06
C ASN A 134 -2.55 -10.79 13.06
N GLY A 135 -3.48 -10.83 14.02
CA GLY A 135 -3.42 -11.75 15.14
C GLY A 135 -2.14 -11.53 15.97
N PRO A 136 -1.30 -12.55 16.19
CA PRO A 136 -0.06 -12.39 16.95
C PRO A 136 1.06 -11.69 16.15
N THR A 137 0.97 -11.66 14.82
CA THR A 137 2.03 -11.10 13.97
C THR A 137 1.90 -9.60 13.88
N LYS A 138 3.01 -8.90 14.10
CA LYS A 138 3.08 -7.44 14.05
C LYS A 138 4.15 -7.01 13.07
N LEU A 139 3.76 -6.27 12.04
CA LEU A 139 4.65 -5.62 11.10
C LEU A 139 4.73 -4.14 11.45
N SER A 140 5.93 -3.62 11.64
CA SER A 140 6.17 -2.22 11.99
C SER A 140 7.02 -1.55 10.92
N PHE A 141 6.90 -0.24 10.80
CA PHE A 141 7.80 0.60 10.01
C PHE A 141 7.99 1.95 10.69
N ARG A 142 9.18 2.54 10.52
CA ARG A 142 9.42 3.91 10.99
C ARG A 142 8.69 4.92 10.12
N ARG A 143 8.79 4.76 8.80
CA ARG A 143 8.15 5.63 7.80
C ARG A 143 7.70 4.82 6.60
N ALA A 144 6.51 5.12 6.08
CA ALA A 144 6.08 4.78 4.74
C ALA A 144 5.64 6.06 4.03
N HIS A 145 6.04 6.24 2.77
CA HIS A 145 5.69 7.40 1.95
C HIS A 145 5.25 6.92 0.57
N LEU A 146 4.02 7.28 0.22
CA LEU A 146 3.44 7.07 -1.09
C LEU A 146 3.41 8.41 -1.82
N HIS A 147 4.01 8.45 -3.00
CA HIS A 147 3.95 9.55 -3.93
C HIS A 147 3.18 9.11 -5.17
N LEU A 148 2.19 9.90 -5.59
CA LEU A 148 1.45 9.72 -6.83
C LEU A 148 1.70 10.94 -7.69
N ALA A 149 2.16 10.75 -8.93
CA ALA A 149 2.31 11.85 -9.88
C ALA A 149 1.62 11.52 -11.19
N GLY A 150 0.83 12.47 -11.66
CA GLY A 150 0.19 12.40 -12.96
C GLY A 150 0.90 13.25 -14.00
N ALA A 151 0.44 13.15 -15.24
CA ALA A 151 0.92 13.96 -16.35
C ALA A 151 -0.27 14.57 -17.09
N ARG A 152 -0.07 15.76 -17.70
CA ARG A 152 -1.08 16.46 -18.52
C ARG A 152 -1.22 15.80 -19.90
N SER A 153 -1.58 14.52 -19.91
CA SER A 153 -1.83 13.75 -21.12
C SER A 153 -2.77 12.60 -20.78
N ASP A 154 -3.86 12.46 -21.53
CA ASP A 154 -4.85 11.39 -21.32
C ASP A 154 -4.25 9.98 -21.51
N SER A 155 -3.12 9.88 -22.23
CA SER A 155 -2.41 8.62 -22.49
C SER A 155 -1.21 8.37 -21.57
N ALA A 156 -0.81 9.35 -20.74
CA ALA A 156 0.34 9.17 -19.87
C ALA A 156 -0.07 8.38 -18.62
N PRO A 157 0.71 7.36 -18.22
CA PRO A 157 0.45 6.63 -16.99
C PRO A 157 0.69 7.54 -15.78
N ALA A 158 -0.04 7.30 -14.71
CA ALA A 158 0.30 7.83 -13.41
C ALA A 158 1.50 7.05 -12.85
N THR A 159 2.46 7.75 -12.24
CA THR A 159 3.57 7.11 -11.53
C THR A 159 3.26 7.01 -10.05
N LEU A 160 3.67 5.91 -9.45
CA LEU A 160 3.52 5.58 -8.05
C LEU A 160 4.89 5.25 -7.50
N THR A 161 5.32 5.97 -6.47
CA THR A 161 6.53 5.64 -5.72
C THR A 161 6.13 5.31 -4.30
N LEU A 162 6.45 4.11 -3.84
CA LEU A 162 6.27 3.69 -2.45
C LEU A 162 7.63 3.49 -1.81
N GLU A 163 7.93 4.30 -0.79
CA GLU A 163 9.12 4.19 0.03
C GLU A 163 8.76 3.73 1.44
N THR A 164 9.53 2.79 1.97
CA THR A 164 9.34 2.24 3.31
C THR A 164 10.68 2.15 4.01
N GLN A 165 10.71 2.49 5.29
CA GLN A 165 11.93 2.57 6.09
C GLN A 165 11.72 2.05 7.50
N GLY A 166 12.75 1.42 8.06
CA GLY A 166 12.74 0.89 9.41
C GLY A 166 11.73 -0.24 9.59
N ILE A 167 11.56 -1.07 8.57
CA ILE A 167 10.63 -2.19 8.58
C ILE A 167 11.13 -3.24 9.59
N GLY A 168 10.21 -3.78 10.39
CA GLY A 168 10.48 -4.87 11.32
C GLY A 168 9.25 -5.74 11.53
N ILE A 169 9.46 -7.01 11.90
CA ILE A 169 8.38 -7.96 12.17
C ILE A 169 8.61 -8.65 13.52
N THR A 170 7.54 -8.81 14.29
CA THR A 170 7.55 -9.52 15.58
C THR A 170 6.32 -10.41 15.70
N GLY A 171 6.35 -11.35 16.66
CA GLY A 171 5.24 -12.28 16.90
C GLY A 171 4.98 -13.31 15.80
N THR A 172 5.80 -13.33 14.74
CA THR A 172 5.78 -14.37 13.72
C THR A 172 6.56 -15.61 14.16
N HIS A 173 6.02 -16.79 13.88
CA HIS A 173 6.73 -18.06 14.02
C HIS A 173 7.64 -18.36 12.81
N ASN A 174 7.53 -17.56 11.75
CA ASN A 174 8.35 -17.69 10.55
C ASN A 174 9.70 -16.99 10.74
N THR A 175 10.66 -17.72 11.29
CA THR A 175 12.02 -17.23 11.54
C THR A 175 12.76 -16.83 10.27
N LEU A 176 12.45 -17.45 9.12
CA LEU A 176 12.98 -17.07 7.81
C LEU A 176 12.50 -15.67 7.43
N LEU A 177 11.20 -15.42 7.51
CA LEU A 177 10.62 -14.10 7.24
C LEU A 177 11.23 -13.05 8.16
N ALA A 178 11.31 -13.30 9.47
CA ALA A 178 11.93 -12.38 10.43
C ALA A 178 13.41 -12.10 10.12
N SER A 179 14.14 -13.08 9.58
CA SER A 179 15.57 -12.97 9.27
C SER A 179 15.87 -12.43 7.88
N ALA A 180 14.90 -12.40 6.96
CA ALA A 180 15.10 -11.99 5.58
C ALA A 180 14.34 -10.72 5.20
N LEU A 181 13.38 -10.28 6.02
CA LEU A 181 12.58 -9.08 5.76
C LEU A 181 13.50 -7.85 5.52
N PRO A 182 13.33 -7.13 4.40
CA PRO A 182 14.02 -5.87 4.17
C PRO A 182 13.77 -4.88 5.30
N GLN A 183 14.76 -4.05 5.62
CA GLN A 183 14.62 -2.95 6.58
C GLN A 183 14.17 -1.65 5.90
N GLN A 184 14.37 -1.57 4.58
CA GLN A 184 13.89 -0.48 3.74
C GLN A 184 13.61 -1.01 2.34
N ALA A 185 12.63 -0.42 1.68
CA ALA A 185 12.32 -0.72 0.29
C ALA A 185 11.74 0.51 -0.41
N THR A 186 12.06 0.65 -1.69
CA THR A 186 11.49 1.63 -2.62
C THR A 186 10.98 0.88 -3.84
N ALA A 187 9.77 1.20 -4.28
CA ALA A 187 9.21 0.68 -5.52
C ALA A 187 8.67 1.84 -6.36
N ASP A 188 9.10 1.91 -7.61
CA ASP A 188 8.59 2.82 -8.62
C ASP A 188 7.78 2.02 -9.64
N ALA A 189 6.53 2.42 -9.79
CA ALA A 189 5.61 1.80 -10.71
C ALA A 189 4.84 2.83 -11.52
N SER A 190 4.23 2.37 -12.60
CA SER A 190 3.36 3.17 -13.44
C SER A 190 2.14 2.35 -13.85
N VAL A 191 1.00 3.02 -13.88
CA VAL A 191 -0.31 2.42 -14.16
C VAL A 191 -1.07 3.36 -15.09
N PRO A 192 -1.85 2.84 -16.05
CA PRO A 192 -2.76 3.67 -16.81
C PRO A 192 -3.69 4.45 -15.87
N SER A 193 -3.82 5.76 -16.09
CA SER A 193 -4.58 6.63 -15.20
C SER A 193 -6.04 6.20 -15.08
N ASP A 194 -6.66 5.64 -16.12
CA ASP A 194 -8.01 5.08 -16.06
C ASP A 194 -8.16 3.82 -15.18
N SER A 195 -7.06 3.15 -14.85
CA SER A 195 -7.07 1.84 -14.18
C SER A 195 -6.90 1.91 -12.66
N LEU A 196 -6.60 3.09 -12.09
CA LEU A 196 -6.40 3.27 -10.65
C LEU A 196 -7.66 3.07 -9.80
N VAL A 197 -8.82 3.55 -10.26
CA VAL A 197 -10.10 3.34 -9.56
C VAL A 197 -10.51 1.86 -9.57
N PRO A 198 -10.50 1.16 -10.73
CA PRO A 198 -10.68 -0.28 -10.76
C PRO A 198 -9.70 -1.03 -9.86
N LEU A 199 -8.42 -0.61 -9.79
CA LEU A 199 -7.43 -1.23 -8.92
C LEU A 199 -7.79 -1.11 -7.44
N ALA A 200 -8.08 0.09 -6.97
CA ALA A 200 -8.44 0.33 -5.57
C ALA A 200 -9.72 -0.45 -5.18
N ALA A 201 -10.73 -0.44 -6.06
CA ALA A 201 -11.95 -1.22 -5.88
C ALA A 201 -11.69 -2.73 -5.87
N ALA A 202 -10.81 -3.23 -6.74
CA ALA A 202 -10.45 -4.65 -6.81
C ALA A 202 -9.67 -5.13 -5.58
N ILE A 203 -8.81 -4.27 -5.00
CA ILE A 203 -8.03 -4.61 -3.81
C ILE A 203 -8.90 -4.59 -2.55
N ALA A 204 -9.94 -3.76 -2.48
CA ALA A 204 -10.63 -3.51 -1.21
C ALA A 204 -12.11 -3.91 -1.18
N GLY A 205 -12.69 -4.26 -2.33
CA GLY A 205 -14.00 -4.90 -2.48
C GLY A 205 -13.90 -6.18 -3.32
N HIS A 206 -14.99 -6.95 -3.41
CA HIS A 206 -15.10 -8.05 -4.37
C HIS A 206 -15.58 -7.46 -5.71
N PRO A 207 -14.71 -7.15 -6.68
CA PRO A 207 -15.17 -6.59 -7.93
C PRO A 207 -16.09 -7.61 -8.63
N PRO A 208 -17.26 -7.19 -9.14
CA PRO A 208 -18.20 -8.10 -9.79
C PRO A 208 -17.70 -8.64 -11.14
N GLU A 209 -16.60 -8.11 -11.69
CA GLU A 209 -15.99 -8.56 -12.95
C GLU A 209 -14.47 -8.65 -12.88
N ASN A 210 -13.90 -9.34 -13.88
CA ASN A 210 -12.46 -9.57 -14.12
C ASN A 210 -11.68 -8.27 -14.35
N VAL A 211 -11.56 -7.41 -13.34
CA VAL A 211 -10.72 -6.23 -13.36
C VAL A 211 -9.27 -6.67 -13.49
N ARG A 212 -8.64 -6.37 -14.62
CA ARG A 212 -7.22 -6.58 -14.88
C ARG A 212 -6.55 -5.23 -15.06
N VAL A 213 -5.69 -4.88 -14.11
CA VAL A 213 -4.97 -3.61 -14.12
C VAL A 213 -3.51 -3.88 -14.47
N PRO A 214 -3.03 -3.40 -15.63
CA PRO A 214 -1.62 -3.50 -15.96
C PRO A 214 -0.82 -2.51 -15.10
N LEU A 215 0.25 -3.00 -14.50
CA LEU A 215 1.19 -2.26 -13.67
C LEU A 215 2.59 -2.53 -14.21
N HIS A 216 3.31 -1.48 -14.56
CA HIS A 216 4.72 -1.57 -14.92
C HIS A 216 5.57 -1.11 -13.74
N VAL A 217 6.36 -2.01 -13.14
CA VAL A 217 7.34 -1.72 -12.09
C VAL A 217 8.67 -1.41 -12.76
N SER A 218 9.01 -0.13 -12.85
CA SER A 218 10.28 0.31 -13.44
C SER A 218 11.45 0.00 -12.53
N SER A 219 11.23 0.05 -11.21
CA SER A 219 12.27 -0.19 -10.22
C SER A 219 11.67 -0.74 -8.92
N LEU A 220 12.32 -1.75 -8.35
CA LEU A 220 12.16 -2.20 -6.98
C LEU A 220 13.56 -2.25 -6.39
N ASN A 221 13.76 -1.66 -5.22
CA ASN A 221 14.99 -1.74 -4.45
C ASN A 221 14.63 -2.06 -3.00
N ALA A 222 15.17 -3.13 -2.44
CA ALA A 222 14.97 -3.48 -1.04
C ALA A 222 16.30 -3.86 -0.41
N GLN A 223 16.52 -3.45 0.84
CA GLN A 223 17.80 -3.62 1.51
C GLN A 223 17.64 -4.15 2.93
N ARG A 224 18.56 -5.04 3.32
CA ARG A 224 18.74 -5.50 4.70
C ARG A 224 20.23 -5.63 5.00
N GLY A 225 20.78 -4.76 5.83
CA GLY A 225 22.23 -4.69 6.04
C GLY A 225 22.96 -4.53 4.71
N THR A 226 23.83 -5.49 4.36
CA THR A 226 24.57 -5.51 3.09
C THR A 226 23.85 -6.23 1.95
N MET A 227 22.74 -6.93 2.21
CA MET A 227 21.91 -7.53 1.16
C MET A 227 21.13 -6.43 0.45
N GLN A 228 21.17 -6.44 -0.88
CA GLN A 228 20.33 -5.61 -1.73
C GLN A 228 19.58 -6.48 -2.73
N ILE A 229 18.28 -6.26 -2.85
CA ILE A 229 17.39 -6.87 -3.82
C ILE A 229 16.98 -5.76 -4.77
N THR A 230 17.18 -5.96 -6.07
CA THR A 230 16.68 -5.08 -7.11
C THR A 230 15.78 -5.85 -8.05
N GLY A 231 14.81 -5.19 -8.66
CA GLY A 231 13.99 -5.82 -9.69
C GLY A 231 13.18 -4.83 -10.50
N ASN A 232 12.57 -5.33 -11.57
CA ASN A 232 11.69 -4.59 -12.45
C ASN A 232 10.82 -5.60 -13.23
N GLY A 233 9.69 -5.15 -13.77
CA GLY A 233 8.81 -6.04 -14.52
C GLY A 233 7.42 -5.48 -14.73
N ASP A 234 6.54 -6.36 -15.19
CA ASP A 234 5.16 -6.06 -15.51
C ASP A 234 4.24 -6.99 -14.72
N ALA A 235 3.14 -6.46 -14.23
CA ALA A 235 2.11 -7.22 -13.54
C ALA A 235 0.74 -6.88 -14.10
N ASN A 236 -0.15 -7.87 -14.08
CA ASN A 236 -1.56 -7.73 -14.30
C ASN A 236 -2.26 -8.06 -12.98
N LEU A 237 -2.61 -7.01 -12.24
CA LEU A 237 -3.26 -7.15 -10.96
C LEU A 237 -4.76 -7.36 -11.16
N THR A 238 -5.30 -8.32 -10.42
CA THR A 238 -6.74 -8.51 -10.29
C THR A 238 -7.11 -8.56 -8.81
N GLY A 239 -8.39 -8.42 -8.47
CA GLY A 239 -8.87 -8.61 -7.10
C GLY A 239 -8.75 -10.06 -6.59
N ASN A 240 -8.25 -10.98 -7.43
CA ASN A 240 -8.01 -12.37 -7.10
C ASN A 240 -6.52 -12.70 -7.29
N THR A 241 -5.86 -13.12 -6.21
CA THR A 241 -4.45 -13.49 -6.26
C THR A 241 -4.17 -14.71 -7.13
N ASP A 242 -5.14 -15.55 -7.50
CA ASP A 242 -4.93 -16.68 -8.41
C ASP A 242 -5.06 -16.30 -9.89
N ALA A 243 -5.75 -15.19 -10.18
CA ALA A 243 -6.03 -14.71 -11.53
C ALA A 243 -5.10 -13.57 -11.99
N SER A 244 -4.30 -13.04 -11.06
CA SER A 244 -3.27 -12.06 -11.38
C SER A 244 -2.13 -12.74 -12.17
N SER A 245 -1.27 -11.95 -12.80
CA SER A 245 -0.01 -12.45 -13.35
C SER A 245 1.11 -11.44 -13.19
N ALA A 246 2.36 -11.88 -13.19
CA ALA A 246 3.52 -11.01 -13.17
C ALA A 246 4.70 -11.64 -13.92
N THR A 247 5.53 -10.80 -14.53
CA THR A 247 6.78 -11.19 -15.18
C THR A 247 7.82 -10.15 -14.87
N GLY A 248 9.01 -10.55 -14.45
CA GLY A 248 10.04 -9.58 -14.10
C GLY A 248 11.40 -10.19 -13.90
N HIS A 249 12.35 -9.29 -13.69
CA HIS A 249 13.73 -9.59 -13.38
C HIS A 249 13.99 -9.27 -11.91
N ILE A 250 14.67 -10.16 -11.20
CA ILE A 250 15.09 -9.96 -9.81
C ILE A 250 16.58 -10.25 -9.71
N GLN A 251 17.32 -9.34 -9.08
CA GLN A 251 18.73 -9.49 -8.77
C GLN A 251 18.94 -9.33 -7.27
N VAL A 252 19.72 -10.23 -6.68
CA VAL A 252 20.12 -10.17 -5.27
C VAL A 252 21.63 -10.05 -5.18
N GLN A 253 22.09 -8.95 -4.61
CA GLN A 253 23.48 -8.72 -4.25
C GLN A 253 23.77 -9.27 -2.85
N ASN A 254 24.99 -9.77 -2.67
CA ASN A 254 25.47 -10.33 -1.40
C ASN A 254 24.59 -11.48 -0.86
N LEU A 255 24.01 -12.29 -1.74
CA LEU A 255 23.20 -13.46 -1.38
C LEU A 255 23.94 -14.41 -0.42
N ASP A 256 25.27 -14.51 -0.53
CA ASP A 256 26.08 -15.34 0.38
C ASP A 256 25.95 -14.90 1.84
N ALA A 257 25.88 -13.59 2.11
CA ALA A 257 25.67 -13.07 3.46
C ALA A 257 24.28 -13.44 4.01
N VAL A 258 23.29 -13.58 3.14
CA VAL A 258 21.93 -14.02 3.49
C VAL A 258 21.94 -15.50 3.84
N ILE A 259 22.58 -16.33 2.99
CA ILE A 259 22.74 -17.76 3.23
C ILE A 259 23.47 -17.99 4.55
N GLU A 260 24.54 -17.23 4.82
CA GLU A 260 25.28 -17.24 6.09
C GLU A 260 24.37 -16.88 7.29
N THR A 261 23.61 -15.79 7.17
CA THR A 261 22.66 -15.33 8.21
C THR A 261 21.63 -16.40 8.53
N LEU A 262 21.05 -17.02 7.51
CA LEU A 262 20.08 -18.10 7.68
C LEU A 262 20.70 -19.33 8.32
N ARG A 263 21.91 -19.71 7.90
CA ARG A 263 22.64 -20.84 8.48
C ARG A 263 22.92 -20.60 9.97
N ASN A 264 23.37 -19.41 10.32
CA ASN A 264 23.65 -19.02 11.71
C ASN A 264 22.37 -18.95 12.57
N ALA A 265 21.23 -18.65 11.95
CA ALA A 265 19.90 -18.72 12.58
C ALA A 265 19.30 -20.15 12.60
N GLY A 266 20.09 -21.19 12.29
CA GLY A 266 19.66 -22.58 12.25
C GLY A 266 18.71 -22.94 11.09
N GLN A 267 18.53 -22.05 10.12
CA GLN A 267 17.64 -22.24 8.96
C GLN A 267 18.35 -23.00 7.83
N THR A 268 18.81 -24.21 8.12
CA THR A 268 19.57 -25.05 7.17
C THR A 268 18.81 -25.32 5.88
N ARG A 269 17.51 -25.64 5.95
CA ARG A 269 16.66 -25.85 4.76
C ARG A 269 16.58 -24.61 3.87
N ALA A 270 16.33 -23.44 4.46
CA ALA A 270 16.23 -22.19 3.71
C ALA A 270 17.60 -21.81 3.11
N SER A 271 18.69 -22.00 3.85
CA SER A 271 20.04 -21.78 3.34
C SER A 271 20.37 -22.69 2.16
N ALA A 272 19.99 -23.98 2.22
CA ALA A 272 20.18 -24.92 1.13
C ALA A 272 19.33 -24.56 -0.10
N ALA A 273 18.08 -24.14 0.11
CA ALA A 273 17.22 -23.66 -0.97
C ALA A 273 17.82 -22.43 -1.67
N LEU A 274 18.37 -21.46 -0.93
CA LEU A 274 19.05 -20.31 -1.51
C LEU A 274 20.36 -20.68 -2.22
N ILE A 275 21.11 -21.68 -1.73
CA ILE A 275 22.29 -22.21 -2.44
C ILE A 275 21.87 -22.81 -3.79
N LEU A 276 20.80 -23.61 -3.81
CA LEU A 276 20.25 -24.16 -5.04
C LEU A 276 19.76 -23.04 -5.97
N ALA A 277 18.99 -22.09 -5.46
CA ALA A 277 18.54 -20.93 -6.23
C ALA A 277 19.73 -20.17 -6.83
N LYS A 278 20.83 -20.01 -6.07
CA LYS A 278 22.06 -19.39 -6.55
C LYS A 278 22.67 -20.13 -7.75
N LEU A 279 22.68 -21.47 -7.71
CA LEU A 279 23.18 -22.31 -8.81
C LEU A 279 22.33 -22.20 -10.08
N PHE A 280 21.02 -22.02 -9.92
CA PHE A 280 20.10 -21.83 -11.04
C PHE A 280 20.01 -20.38 -11.53
N GLY A 281 20.67 -19.43 -10.86
CA GLY A 281 20.67 -18.03 -11.23
C GLY A 281 21.78 -17.64 -12.21
N HIS A 282 21.59 -16.51 -12.88
CA HIS A 282 22.61 -15.89 -13.71
C HIS A 282 23.52 -15.01 -12.85
N LYS A 283 24.82 -15.00 -13.17
CA LYS A 283 25.75 -14.05 -12.55
C LYS A 283 25.55 -12.69 -13.20
N ALA A 284 25.11 -11.69 -12.43
CA ALA A 284 24.91 -10.34 -12.94
C ALA A 284 26.26 -9.64 -13.17
N ALA A 285 26.35 -8.80 -14.21
CA ALA A 285 27.57 -8.07 -14.57
C ALA A 285 28.05 -7.12 -13.46
N ALA A 286 27.11 -6.53 -12.72
CA ALA A 286 27.37 -5.66 -11.57
C ALA A 286 27.64 -6.44 -10.26
N GLY A 287 27.71 -7.78 -10.31
CA GLY A 287 27.79 -8.64 -9.14
C GLY A 287 26.42 -9.06 -8.60
N GLY A 288 26.39 -10.19 -7.89
CA GLY A 288 25.16 -10.81 -7.39
C GLY A 288 24.61 -11.90 -8.30
N THR A 289 23.43 -12.39 -7.94
CA THR A 289 22.72 -13.45 -8.65
C THR A 289 21.37 -12.93 -9.10
N SER A 290 21.01 -13.20 -10.35
CA SER A 290 19.76 -12.75 -10.95
C SER A 290 18.92 -13.88 -11.52
N TRP A 291 17.62 -13.65 -11.58
CA TRP A 291 16.63 -14.58 -12.09
C TRP A 291 15.56 -13.82 -12.85
N ASP A 292 15.07 -14.41 -13.93
CA ASP A 292 13.84 -14.01 -14.57
C ASP A 292 12.71 -14.84 -13.96
N VAL A 293 11.72 -14.15 -13.40
CA VAL A 293 10.61 -14.76 -12.69
C VAL A 293 9.32 -14.41 -13.42
N SER A 294 8.49 -15.42 -13.68
CA SER A 294 7.11 -15.18 -14.07
C SER A 294 6.16 -15.92 -13.13
N TRP A 295 4.96 -15.43 -13.00
CA TRP A 295 3.91 -16.03 -12.22
C TRP A 295 2.58 -15.85 -12.94
N GLU A 296 1.88 -16.96 -13.17
CA GLU A 296 0.58 -16.99 -13.83
C GLU A 296 -0.19 -18.23 -13.38
N GLY A 297 -1.46 -18.07 -13.03
CA GLY A 297 -2.35 -19.21 -12.70
C GLY A 297 -1.86 -20.08 -11.52
N GLY A 298 -1.16 -19.47 -10.55
CA GLY A 298 -0.59 -20.18 -9.40
C GLY A 298 0.70 -20.96 -9.70
N VAL A 299 1.29 -20.80 -10.88
CA VAL A 299 2.59 -21.37 -11.24
C VAL A 299 3.62 -20.24 -11.29
N MET A 300 4.70 -20.34 -10.52
CA MET A 300 5.85 -19.47 -10.68
C MET A 300 6.89 -20.19 -11.53
N THR A 301 7.44 -19.52 -12.54
CA THR A 301 8.62 -20.01 -13.25
C THR A 301 9.82 -19.16 -12.88
N VAL A 302 10.97 -19.81 -12.73
CA VAL A 302 12.26 -19.16 -12.46
C VAL A 302 13.22 -19.59 -13.56
N ASN A 303 13.74 -18.64 -14.34
CA ASN A 303 14.53 -18.89 -15.54
C ASN A 303 13.86 -19.90 -16.47
N HIS A 304 12.54 -19.75 -16.66
CA HIS A 304 11.67 -20.62 -17.48
C HIS A 304 11.49 -22.05 -16.94
N ILE A 305 11.94 -22.35 -15.72
CA ILE A 305 11.70 -23.63 -15.04
C ILE A 305 10.45 -23.48 -14.17
N PRO A 306 9.36 -24.23 -14.41
CA PRO A 306 8.15 -24.15 -13.62
C PRO A 306 8.35 -24.73 -12.22
N LEU A 307 7.95 -23.96 -11.22
CA LEU A 307 7.89 -24.32 -9.81
C LEU A 307 6.42 -24.31 -9.39
N PRO A 308 5.79 -25.47 -9.15
CA PRO A 308 4.45 -25.50 -8.57
C PRO A 308 4.53 -24.98 -7.14
N ILE A 309 3.78 -23.92 -6.83
CA ILE A 309 3.78 -23.26 -5.51
C ILE A 309 2.49 -23.54 -4.71
N ARG A 310 1.73 -24.57 -5.11
CA ARG A 310 0.54 -25.01 -4.36
C ARG A 310 0.92 -25.78 -3.09
#